data_AF-A0A4R8H0J8-F1
#
_entry.id   AF-A0A4R8H0J8-F1
#
_cell.length_a   1.000
_cell.length_b   1.000
_cell.length_c   1.000
_cell.angle_alpha   90.00
_cell.angle_beta   90.00
_cell.angle_gamma   90.00
#
_symmetry.space_group_name_H-M   'P 1'
#
loop_
_entity.id
_entity.type
_entity.pdbx_description
1 polymer ?
#
loop_
_entity_poly.entity_id
_entity_poly.type
_entity_poly.pdbx_seq_one_letter_code
_entity_poly.pdbx_strand_id
1 'polypeptide(L)'
;MNFLRKRIVLLSVVLSLLFILVGCKEDQLSTLTVKSNVKAEVTIFRSGESKTLVGENLQFTELPTGEYELRATAEGYKDYRESIVLKSSNEIKEIKLDKIPVVKDEATEEKDQAKDSQEKVEVIKADLDLSLFDVNNNPLKAKVILKKEDKVIARKEGQKLSFEDLNTGDYKVEVIREGYQKLVKDISLKEDGVEVPLYILGGQIKQLFVDKQNDIGKVKAAIKNIKADEELILALSYLDFSSETPEFNLNNELDRLAKIEYDARARGIDLVKEYGDELIGNKVYTLGDEKEFVVSKDLKKANVNATLEAVGQHIYVFVDNNKTVATEMVEQLVAEFDNVIYPKLTKDIAQSKVVVLLTDFKDVPVTGYFNPADLYRDQGNEERMFYLNSDRSINTLLTAAAHQYQHLLFFTDKAKVGRIFNDAWIDQALAQLAPRVCGYIDYEKQGWSTEKGNGWVYDKNYGYLNNTQKVDLLTHDGSLAFSGASSLFASYVLEQYGTELLDRIMNSSKDPIVVIEDYTNQEFSKIYMNWMTTNITDTINEIDNKLYKYNSFELQRMPKFAKQKINQKGIYYIKLDSNSSLNLDLSTIDESGKLGIVLIKKKK
;
A
#
# COMPACT_ATOMS: atom_id res chain seq x y z
N MET A 1 3.02 -36.74 36.16
CA MET A 1 2.48 -35.44 35.71
C MET A 1 3.07 -34.21 36.42
N ASN A 2 3.42 -34.24 37.71
CA ASN A 2 3.96 -33.06 38.42
C ASN A 2 5.39 -32.63 38.05
N PHE A 3 6.18 -33.49 37.41
CA PHE A 3 7.55 -33.17 37.00
C PHE A 3 7.63 -32.38 35.67
N LEU A 4 6.64 -32.55 34.79
CA LEU A 4 6.60 -31.87 33.49
C LEU A 4 6.12 -30.42 33.61
N ARG A 5 5.17 -30.15 34.52
CA ARG A 5 4.67 -28.79 34.81
C ARG A 5 5.75 -27.88 35.41
N LYS A 6 6.67 -28.41 36.22
CA LYS A 6 7.76 -27.60 36.81
C LYS A 6 8.83 -27.18 35.79
N ARG A 7 9.07 -27.97 34.74
CA ARG A 7 10.02 -27.59 33.68
C ARG A 7 9.47 -26.54 32.72
N ILE A 8 8.16 -26.56 32.44
CA ILE A 8 7.52 -25.57 31.57
C ILE A 8 7.50 -24.20 32.26
N VAL A 9 7.14 -24.12 33.54
CA VAL A 9 7.14 -22.84 34.28
C VAL A 9 8.56 -22.26 34.42
N LEU A 10 9.58 -23.11 34.62
CA LEU A 10 10.97 -22.63 34.69
C LEU A 10 11.48 -22.14 33.32
N LEU A 11 11.08 -22.79 32.23
CA LEU A 11 11.42 -22.35 30.87
C LEU A 11 10.73 -21.02 30.51
N SER A 12 9.46 -20.85 30.92
CA SER A 12 8.72 -19.59 30.73
C SER A 12 9.36 -18.44 31.50
N VAL A 13 9.76 -18.67 32.76
CA VAL A 13 10.41 -17.62 33.58
C VAL A 13 11.80 -17.27 33.03
N VAL A 14 12.57 -18.23 32.53
CA VAL A 14 13.87 -17.96 31.88
C VAL A 14 13.69 -17.23 30.54
N LEU A 15 12.66 -17.55 29.76
CA LEU A 15 12.36 -16.84 28.51
C LEU A 15 11.86 -15.41 28.78
N SER A 16 11.03 -15.20 29.81
CA SER A 16 10.58 -13.87 30.23
C SER A 16 11.72 -13.02 30.80
N LEU A 17 12.67 -13.62 31.50
CA LEU A 17 13.89 -12.92 31.97
C LEU A 17 14.88 -12.63 30.84
N LEU A 18 14.90 -13.41 29.74
CA LEU A 18 15.68 -13.06 28.55
C LEU A 18 15.08 -11.89 27.76
N PHE A 19 13.75 -11.72 27.76
CA PHE A 19 13.09 -10.59 27.08
C PHE A 19 13.10 -9.27 27.88
N ILE A 20 13.38 -9.31 29.19
CA ILE A 20 13.52 -8.09 30.02
C ILE A 20 14.98 -7.56 30.02
N LEU A 21 15.94 -8.30 29.44
CA LEU A 21 17.35 -7.89 29.33
C LEU A 21 17.77 -7.33 27.96
N VAL A 22 16.89 -7.32 26.95
CA VAL A 22 17.08 -6.49 25.74
C VAL A 22 16.49 -5.11 26.04
N GLY A 23 17.10 -4.42 27.01
CA GLY A 23 16.80 -3.03 27.27
C GLY A 23 17.01 -2.23 25.98
N CYS A 24 16.05 -1.36 25.66
CA CYS A 24 16.25 -0.23 24.76
C CYS A 24 17.52 0.50 25.20
N LYS A 25 18.65 0.20 24.56
CA LYS A 25 19.80 1.09 24.60
C LYS A 25 19.37 2.32 23.81
N GLU A 26 19.17 3.44 24.50
CA GLU A 26 19.27 4.74 23.83
C GLU A 26 20.57 4.72 23.04
N ASP A 27 20.45 4.88 21.71
CA ASP A 27 21.62 4.96 20.87
C ASP A 27 22.45 6.16 21.33
N GLN A 28 23.65 5.89 21.83
CA GLN A 28 24.57 6.96 22.19
C GLN A 28 24.91 7.73 20.90
N LEU A 29 24.73 9.05 20.91
CA LEU A 29 25.04 9.90 19.76
C LEU A 29 26.54 10.26 19.77
N SER A 30 27.14 10.29 18.59
CA SER A 30 28.55 10.60 18.34
C SER A 30 28.68 11.61 17.20
N THR A 31 29.88 12.20 17.08
CA THR A 31 30.24 13.08 15.96
C THR A 31 31.40 12.50 15.19
N LEU A 32 31.25 12.38 13.88
CA LEU A 32 32.32 12.02 12.95
C LEU A 32 32.85 13.27 12.25
N THR A 33 34.13 13.55 12.40
CA THR A 33 34.84 14.56 11.61
C THR A 33 35.63 13.90 10.50
N VAL A 34 35.33 14.19 9.24
CA VAL A 34 36.07 13.69 8.08
C VAL A 34 36.96 14.80 7.54
N LYS A 35 38.27 14.54 7.45
CA LYS A 35 39.25 15.46 6.83
C LYS A 35 39.74 14.87 5.51
N SER A 36 39.56 15.61 4.43
CA SER A 36 39.99 15.22 3.09
C SER A 36 41.15 16.08 2.62
N ASN A 37 42.09 15.49 1.88
CA ASN A 37 43.19 16.22 1.24
C ASN A 37 42.74 17.15 0.10
N VAL A 38 41.49 17.03 -0.34
CA VAL A 38 40.85 17.86 -1.37
C VAL A 38 39.38 18.08 -1.05
N LYS A 39 38.78 19.16 -1.56
CA LYS A 39 37.33 19.38 -1.44
C LYS A 39 36.57 18.21 -2.08
N ALA A 40 35.86 17.45 -1.26
CA ALA A 40 35.17 16.22 -1.67
C ALA A 40 33.72 16.24 -1.21
N GLU A 41 32.86 15.52 -1.94
CA GLU A 41 31.53 15.14 -1.48
C GLU A 41 31.68 13.86 -0.65
N VAL A 42 31.36 13.91 0.65
CA VAL A 42 31.46 12.77 1.56
C VAL A 42 30.06 12.37 1.99
N THR A 43 29.74 11.09 1.83
CA THR A 43 28.48 10.49 2.25
C THR A 43 28.72 9.37 3.25
N ILE A 44 27.97 9.37 4.34
CA ILE A 44 27.93 8.27 5.30
C ILE A 44 26.61 7.52 5.17
N PHE A 45 26.64 6.19 5.32
CA PHE A 45 25.47 5.31 5.21
C PHE A 45 25.33 4.44 6.46
N ARG A 46 24.09 4.29 6.95
CA ARG A 46 23.73 3.31 7.99
C ARG A 46 22.28 2.89 7.82
N SER A 47 22.01 1.59 7.86
CA SER A 47 20.65 1.01 7.87
C SER A 47 19.68 1.57 6.82
N GLY A 48 20.18 1.94 5.63
CA GLY A 48 19.37 2.50 4.55
C GLY A 48 19.21 4.02 4.56
N GLU A 49 19.71 4.71 5.60
CA GLU A 49 19.80 6.17 5.65
C GLU A 49 21.17 6.66 5.20
N SER A 50 21.23 7.89 4.66
CA SER A 50 22.48 8.51 4.24
C SER A 50 22.52 10.00 4.54
N LYS A 51 23.71 10.54 4.80
CA LYS A 51 23.94 11.97 5.00
C LYS A 51 25.17 12.39 4.21
N THR A 52 25.04 13.45 3.41
CA THR A 52 26.08 13.94 2.50
C THR A 52 26.48 15.36 2.85
N LEU A 53 27.78 15.64 2.90
CA LEU A 53 28.34 16.98 3.07
C LEU A 53 29.48 17.19 2.06
N VAL A 54 29.74 18.45 1.69
CA VAL A 54 30.78 18.81 0.70
C VAL A 54 31.79 19.77 1.30
N GLY A 55 33.08 19.41 1.30
CA GLY A 55 34.13 20.20 1.94
C GLY A 55 35.43 19.43 2.16
N GLU A 56 36.40 20.10 2.78
CA GLU A 56 37.69 19.49 3.17
C GLU A 56 37.70 19.05 4.64
N ASN A 57 36.89 19.71 5.49
CA ASN A 57 36.72 19.37 6.90
C ASN A 57 35.21 19.30 7.18
N LEU A 58 34.68 18.10 7.32
CA LEU A 58 33.25 17.82 7.39
C LEU A 58 32.88 17.24 8.75
N GLN A 59 31.84 17.76 9.40
CA GLN A 59 31.35 17.22 10.66
C GLN A 59 29.94 16.67 10.51
N PHE A 60 29.80 15.38 10.80
CA PHE A 60 28.53 14.69 10.90
C PHE A 60 28.20 14.51 12.38
N THR A 61 27.31 15.37 12.90
CA THR A 61 26.85 15.36 14.28
C THR A 61 25.61 14.47 14.44
N GLU A 62 25.33 14.09 15.69
CA GLU A 62 24.12 13.35 16.10
C GLU A 62 24.00 11.98 15.41
N LEU A 63 25.13 11.31 15.22
CA LEU A 63 25.16 9.97 14.64
C LEU A 63 25.03 8.91 15.74
N PRO A 64 24.04 8.01 15.71
CA PRO A 64 24.02 6.91 16.65
C PRO A 64 25.31 6.06 16.54
N THR A 65 25.79 5.46 17.64
CA THR A 65 26.95 4.55 17.57
C THR A 65 26.65 3.31 16.74
N GLY A 66 27.61 2.80 15.96
CA GLY A 66 27.40 1.65 15.09
C GLY A 66 28.31 1.64 13.86
N GLU A 67 28.09 0.67 12.98
CA GLU A 67 28.83 0.58 11.72
C GLU A 67 28.24 1.56 10.69
N TYR A 68 29.13 2.33 10.08
CA TYR A 68 28.82 3.22 8.96
C TYR A 68 29.70 2.86 7.78
N GLU A 69 29.14 3.04 6.59
CA GLU A 69 29.92 3.06 5.38
C GLU A 69 30.21 4.52 5.00
N LEU A 70 31.48 4.87 4.81
CA LEU A 70 31.90 6.20 4.39
C LEU A 70 32.33 6.14 2.92
N ARG A 71 31.79 7.05 2.12
CA ARG A 71 32.20 7.29 0.73
C ARG A 71 32.66 8.71 0.53
N ALA A 72 33.68 8.94 -0.27
CA ALA A 72 34.07 10.28 -0.70
C ALA A 72 34.40 10.32 -2.19
N THR A 73 33.94 11.37 -2.87
CA THR A 73 34.20 11.59 -4.31
C THR A 73 34.70 13.02 -4.53
N ALA A 74 35.63 13.19 -5.47
CA ALA A 74 36.10 14.50 -5.90
C ALA A 74 36.48 14.45 -7.39
N GLU A 75 36.16 15.51 -8.14
CA GLU A 75 36.44 15.57 -9.57
C GLU A 75 37.94 15.41 -9.86
N GLY A 76 38.28 14.44 -10.72
CA GLY A 76 39.67 14.12 -11.06
C GLY A 76 40.41 13.28 -10.00
N TYR A 77 39.70 12.70 -9.03
CA TYR A 77 40.25 11.77 -8.03
C TYR A 77 39.49 10.44 -8.05
N LYS A 78 40.16 9.36 -7.62
CA LYS A 78 39.52 8.04 -7.41
C LYS A 78 38.56 8.12 -6.22
N ASP A 79 37.41 7.46 -6.33
CA ASP A 79 36.44 7.38 -5.23
C ASP A 79 37.03 6.63 -4.03
N TYR A 80 36.71 7.10 -2.82
CA TYR A 80 37.12 6.52 -1.55
C TYR A 80 35.93 5.78 -0.92
N ARG A 81 36.16 4.56 -0.39
CA ARG A 81 35.16 3.80 0.37
C ARG A 81 35.79 3.08 1.56
N GLU A 82 35.18 3.19 2.74
CA GLU A 82 35.63 2.47 3.95
C GLU A 82 34.48 2.23 4.93
N SER A 83 34.50 1.10 5.63
CA SER A 83 33.62 0.85 6.78
C SER A 83 34.26 1.37 8.06
N ILE A 84 33.53 2.18 8.82
CA ILE A 84 33.95 2.73 10.11
C ILE A 84 32.97 2.31 11.20
N VAL A 85 33.46 2.13 12.43
CA VAL A 85 32.62 1.79 13.58
C VAL A 85 32.66 2.94 14.56
N LEU A 86 31.59 3.75 14.59
CA LEU A 86 31.50 4.90 15.48
C LEU A 86 31.22 4.45 16.91
N LYS A 87 32.13 4.81 17.81
CA LYS A 87 31.96 4.66 19.27
C LYS A 87 31.40 5.95 19.88
N SER A 88 31.05 5.91 21.17
CA SER A 88 30.42 7.03 21.90
C SER A 88 31.34 8.21 22.20
N SER A 89 32.50 8.29 21.52
CA SER A 89 33.43 9.41 21.53
C SER A 89 33.53 10.00 20.12
N ASN A 90 33.77 11.32 20.02
CA ASN A 90 33.99 11.97 18.73
C ASN A 90 35.16 11.31 17.98
N GLU A 91 34.93 10.95 16.73
CA GLU A 91 35.93 10.31 15.86
C GLU A 91 36.40 11.28 14.77
N ILE A 92 37.71 11.26 14.50
CA ILE A 92 38.30 12.01 13.39
C ILE A 92 38.84 11.00 12.40
N LYS A 93 38.36 11.09 11.15
CA LYS A 93 38.81 10.25 10.05
C LYS A 93 39.48 11.08 8.97
N GLU A 94 40.75 10.81 8.71
CA GLU A 94 41.48 11.42 7.60
C GLU A 94 41.39 10.51 6.37
N ILE A 95 40.96 11.07 5.24
CA ILE A 95 40.83 10.40 3.95
C ILE A 95 41.75 11.08 2.94
N LYS A 96 42.44 10.27 2.14
CA LYS A 96 43.34 10.74 1.09
C LYS A 96 42.85 10.21 -0.26
N LEU A 97 42.35 11.10 -1.09
CA LEU A 97 41.90 10.83 -2.44
C LEU A 97 43.09 10.92 -3.40
N ASP A 98 43.27 9.88 -4.22
CA ASP A 98 44.34 9.77 -5.20
C ASP A 98 43.94 10.41 -6.53
N LYS A 99 44.78 11.30 -7.04
CA LYS A 99 44.50 12.03 -8.29
C LYS A 99 44.58 11.08 -9.47
N ILE A 100 43.59 11.14 -10.36
CA ILE A 100 43.59 10.39 -11.61
C ILE A 100 44.64 11.03 -12.53
N PRO A 101 45.65 10.28 -13.03
CA PRO A 101 46.66 10.83 -13.91
C PRO A 101 46.03 11.29 -15.23
N VAL A 102 46.27 12.57 -15.57
CA VAL A 102 45.87 13.17 -16.85
C VAL A 102 46.95 12.82 -17.86
N VAL A 103 46.65 11.97 -18.84
CA VAL A 103 47.51 11.76 -20.00
C VAL A 103 47.35 12.97 -20.92
N LYS A 104 48.43 13.72 -21.16
CA LYS A 104 48.49 14.77 -22.17
C LYS A 104 48.81 14.13 -23.52
N ASP A 105 47.92 14.33 -24.49
CA ASP A 105 48.19 14.02 -25.90
C ASP A 105 49.18 15.04 -26.48
N GLU A 106 50.36 14.56 -26.90
CA GLU A 106 51.23 15.26 -27.84
C GLU A 106 51.34 14.44 -29.13
N ALA A 107 51.05 15.11 -30.25
CA ALA A 107 51.13 14.57 -31.61
C ALA A 107 52.57 14.49 -32.11
N THR A 108 52.91 13.49 -32.95
CA THR A 108 53.84 13.64 -34.08
C THR A 108 53.80 12.45 -35.07
N GLU A 109 54.19 12.77 -36.30
CA GLU A 109 54.07 12.04 -37.56
C GLU A 109 55.12 10.93 -37.83
N GLU A 110 54.72 10.03 -38.74
CA GLU A 110 55.46 9.33 -39.81
C GLU A 110 56.66 8.36 -39.57
N LYS A 111 56.48 7.18 -40.22
CA LYS A 111 57.38 6.39 -41.10
C LYS A 111 57.93 5.03 -40.62
N ASP A 112 57.49 4.01 -41.38
CA ASP A 112 58.17 2.82 -41.92
C ASP A 112 59.44 2.30 -41.23
N GLN A 113 59.41 1.05 -40.76
CA GLN A 113 60.04 -0.09 -41.45
C GLN A 113 59.80 -1.42 -40.71
N ALA A 114 59.60 -2.47 -41.50
CA ALA A 114 59.35 -3.83 -41.09
C ALA A 114 60.49 -4.46 -40.27
N LYS A 115 60.13 -5.28 -39.26
CA LYS A 115 60.75 -6.59 -39.03
C LYS A 115 59.96 -7.46 -38.04
N ASP A 116 59.69 -8.65 -38.54
CA ASP A 116 59.33 -9.91 -37.91
C ASP A 116 59.65 -10.01 -36.40
N SER A 117 58.60 -9.91 -35.58
CA SER A 117 58.53 -10.58 -34.28
C SER A 117 57.05 -10.83 -33.99
N GLN A 118 56.67 -12.10 -33.82
CA GLN A 118 55.39 -12.47 -33.25
C GLN A 118 55.40 -12.07 -31.76
N GLU A 119 55.11 -10.80 -31.47
CA GLU A 119 54.64 -10.40 -30.16
C GLU A 119 53.29 -11.07 -29.94
N LYS A 120 53.26 -12.03 -29.02
CA LYS A 120 52.02 -12.37 -28.32
C LYS A 120 51.53 -11.09 -27.66
N VAL A 121 50.63 -10.37 -28.32
CA VAL A 121 49.84 -9.32 -27.69
C VAL A 121 49.07 -10.03 -26.58
N GLU A 122 49.55 -9.87 -25.35
CA GLU A 122 48.89 -10.40 -24.17
C GLU A 122 47.59 -9.62 -24.04
N VAL A 123 46.49 -10.26 -24.45
CA VAL A 123 45.18 -9.64 -24.43
C VAL A 123 44.77 -9.53 -22.97
N ILE A 124 44.91 -8.33 -22.43
CA ILE A 124 44.49 -8.05 -21.07
C ILE A 124 42.97 -8.17 -21.01
N LYS A 125 42.50 -8.96 -20.05
CA LYS A 125 41.09 -9.21 -19.81
C LYS A 125 40.64 -8.52 -18.53
N ALA A 126 39.37 -8.15 -18.49
CA ALA A 126 38.73 -7.50 -17.38
C ALA A 126 37.23 -7.84 -17.34
N ASP A 127 36.63 -7.64 -16.18
CA ASP A 127 35.22 -7.94 -15.95
C ASP A 127 34.38 -6.65 -15.96
N LEU A 128 33.17 -6.72 -16.51
CA LEU A 128 32.20 -5.62 -16.51
C LEU A 128 30.96 -6.03 -15.73
N ASP A 129 30.71 -5.37 -14.61
CA ASP A 129 29.51 -5.52 -13.80
C ASP A 129 28.53 -4.38 -14.07
N LEU A 130 27.28 -4.69 -14.36
CA LEU A 130 26.22 -3.72 -14.58
C LEU A 130 25.11 -3.89 -13.54
N SER A 131 24.73 -2.79 -12.89
CA SER A 131 23.54 -2.73 -12.03
C SER A 131 22.50 -1.83 -12.68
N LEU A 132 21.30 -2.34 -12.94
CA LEU A 132 20.28 -1.63 -13.73
C LEU A 132 19.19 -1.06 -12.82
N PHE A 133 18.81 0.19 -13.05
CA PHE A 133 17.81 0.91 -12.28
C PHE A 133 16.83 1.67 -13.19
N ASP A 134 15.61 1.92 -12.70
CA ASP A 134 14.77 2.98 -13.26
C ASP A 134 15.17 4.36 -12.71
N VAL A 135 14.54 5.40 -13.24
CA VAL A 135 14.66 6.80 -12.80
C VAL A 135 14.21 7.08 -11.37
N ASN A 136 13.54 6.12 -10.74
CA ASN A 136 13.09 6.19 -9.36
C ASN A 136 14.00 5.37 -8.43
N ASN A 137 15.19 4.95 -8.91
CA ASN A 137 16.17 4.09 -8.23
C ASN A 137 15.69 2.66 -7.91
N ASN A 138 14.64 2.17 -8.57
CA ASN A 138 14.20 0.79 -8.40
C ASN A 138 15.11 -0.15 -9.20
N PRO A 139 15.60 -1.28 -8.63
CA PRO A 139 16.32 -2.29 -9.37
C PRO A 139 15.48 -2.85 -10.51
N LEU A 140 16.05 -2.88 -11.72
CA LEU A 140 15.26 -3.06 -12.93
C LEU A 140 15.78 -4.23 -13.77
N LYS A 141 14.96 -5.27 -13.95
CA LYS A 141 15.31 -6.37 -14.85
C LYS A 141 15.19 -5.89 -16.29
N ALA A 142 16.27 -5.94 -17.07
CA ALA A 142 16.25 -5.54 -18.47
C ALA A 142 17.21 -6.38 -19.31
N LYS A 143 16.98 -6.39 -20.63
CA LYS A 143 17.86 -7.03 -21.60
C LYS A 143 19.03 -6.10 -21.92
N VAL A 144 20.24 -6.60 -21.76
CA VAL A 144 21.48 -5.89 -22.11
C VAL A 144 22.14 -6.55 -23.30
N ILE A 145 22.48 -5.74 -24.29
CA ILE A 145 23.26 -6.12 -25.46
C ILE A 145 24.60 -5.38 -25.36
N LEU A 146 25.68 -6.15 -25.20
CA LEU A 146 27.03 -5.62 -25.18
C LEU A 146 27.62 -5.72 -26.59
N LYS A 147 28.21 -4.63 -27.09
CA LYS A 147 28.84 -4.54 -28.41
C LYS A 147 30.27 -4.04 -28.30
N LYS A 148 31.14 -4.54 -29.18
CA LYS A 148 32.49 -4.00 -29.43
C LYS A 148 32.63 -3.79 -30.93
N GLU A 149 33.06 -2.60 -31.36
CA GLU A 149 33.13 -2.23 -32.79
C GLU A 149 31.82 -2.52 -33.55
N ASP A 150 30.70 -2.18 -32.92
CA ASP A 150 29.32 -2.44 -33.38
C ASP A 150 28.91 -3.92 -33.55
N LYS A 151 29.80 -4.88 -33.30
CA LYS A 151 29.48 -6.31 -33.25
C LYS A 151 28.94 -6.70 -31.89
N VAL A 152 27.81 -7.41 -31.87
CA VAL A 152 27.24 -7.96 -30.63
C VAL A 152 28.12 -9.11 -30.14
N ILE A 153 28.63 -8.97 -28.93
CA ILE A 153 29.51 -9.95 -28.30
C ILE A 153 28.79 -10.72 -27.18
N ALA A 154 27.81 -10.10 -26.51
CA ALA A 154 27.04 -10.76 -25.49
C ALA A 154 25.62 -10.19 -25.39
N ARG A 155 24.69 -11.06 -24.95
CA ARG A 155 23.33 -10.68 -24.57
C ARG A 155 23.03 -11.34 -23.23
N LYS A 156 22.64 -10.56 -22.24
CA LYS A 156 22.17 -11.06 -20.94
C LYS A 156 20.91 -10.32 -20.53
N GLU A 157 20.14 -10.89 -19.61
CA GLU A 157 18.95 -10.27 -19.05
C GLU A 157 18.98 -10.46 -17.53
N GLY A 158 18.78 -9.38 -16.79
CA GLY A 158 18.91 -9.39 -15.33
C GLY A 158 18.81 -8.00 -14.74
N GLN A 159 18.83 -7.93 -13.41
CA GLN A 159 18.93 -6.67 -12.64
C GLN A 159 20.38 -6.29 -12.35
N LYS A 160 21.22 -7.31 -12.09
CA LYS A 160 22.67 -7.23 -11.99
C LYS A 160 23.26 -8.22 -12.99
N LEU A 161 24.25 -7.78 -13.76
CA LEU A 161 24.80 -8.55 -14.87
C LEU A 161 26.31 -8.43 -14.91
N SER A 162 27.00 -9.55 -14.77
CA SER A 162 28.45 -9.63 -14.89
C SER A 162 28.83 -10.13 -16.29
N PHE A 163 29.79 -9.50 -16.94
CA PHE A 163 30.39 -9.94 -18.20
C PHE A 163 31.89 -10.16 -17.94
N GLU A 164 32.25 -11.41 -17.77
CA GLU A 164 33.60 -11.83 -17.40
C GLU A 164 34.51 -11.95 -18.63
N ASP A 165 35.82 -11.90 -18.40
CA ASP A 165 36.83 -12.27 -19.40
C ASP A 165 36.82 -11.40 -20.68
N LEU A 166 36.41 -10.13 -20.59
CA LEU A 166 36.33 -9.22 -21.72
C LEU A 166 37.70 -8.57 -22.01
N ASN A 167 38.09 -8.52 -23.27
CA ASN A 167 39.29 -7.79 -23.69
C ASN A 167 39.17 -6.30 -23.34
N THR A 168 40.23 -5.66 -22.83
CA THR A 168 40.19 -4.21 -22.59
C THR A 168 39.85 -3.39 -23.85
N GLY A 169 39.34 -2.17 -23.66
CA GLY A 169 38.93 -1.25 -24.73
C GLY A 169 37.48 -0.78 -24.64
N ASP A 170 36.98 -0.16 -25.71
CA ASP A 170 35.67 0.48 -25.71
C ASP A 170 34.54 -0.47 -26.09
N TYR A 171 33.46 -0.37 -25.32
CA TYR A 171 32.24 -1.15 -25.46
C TYR A 171 31.04 -0.22 -25.54
N LYS A 172 30.04 -0.66 -26.31
CA LYS A 172 28.72 -0.03 -26.37
C LYS A 172 27.71 -0.95 -25.71
N VAL A 173 27.08 -0.47 -24.65
CA VAL A 173 26.00 -1.15 -23.94
C VAL A 173 24.66 -0.61 -24.43
N GLU A 174 23.79 -1.51 -24.89
CA GLU A 174 22.39 -1.19 -25.14
C GLU A 174 21.50 -1.89 -24.12
N VAL A 175 20.72 -1.12 -23.36
CA VAL A 175 19.74 -1.64 -22.41
C VAL A 175 18.34 -1.46 -22.99
N ILE A 176 17.58 -2.56 -23.06
CA ILE A 176 16.26 -2.61 -23.66
C ILE A 176 15.31 -3.27 -22.66
N ARG A 177 14.21 -2.58 -22.37
CA ARG A 177 13.07 -3.10 -21.61
C ARG A 177 11.80 -2.53 -22.20
N GLU A 178 10.77 -3.36 -22.37
CA GLU A 178 9.48 -2.91 -22.84
C GLU A 178 8.91 -1.84 -21.89
N GLY A 179 8.39 -0.74 -22.45
CA GLY A 179 7.94 0.42 -21.68
C GLY A 179 9.04 1.40 -21.27
N TYR A 180 10.32 1.09 -21.47
CA TYR A 180 11.41 2.00 -21.09
C TYR A 180 12.11 2.53 -22.34
N GLN A 181 12.70 3.73 -22.23
CA GLN A 181 13.57 4.23 -23.29
C GLN A 181 14.78 3.32 -23.40
N LYS A 182 15.10 2.92 -24.64
CA LYS A 182 16.36 2.25 -24.94
C LYS A 182 17.51 3.15 -24.48
N LEU A 183 18.35 2.66 -23.59
CA LEU A 183 19.59 3.31 -23.20
C LEU A 183 20.71 2.78 -24.09
N VAL A 184 21.54 3.69 -24.60
CA VAL A 184 22.81 3.37 -25.27
C VAL A 184 23.90 4.12 -24.52
N LYS A 185 24.91 3.40 -24.04
CA LYS A 185 26.00 3.94 -23.24
C LYS A 185 27.33 3.37 -23.68
N ASP A 186 28.31 4.23 -23.92
CA ASP A 186 29.69 3.82 -24.18
C ASP A 186 30.43 3.65 -22.85
N ILE A 187 31.21 2.57 -22.73
CA ILE A 187 31.98 2.16 -21.55
C ILE A 187 33.38 1.77 -21.99
N SER A 188 34.40 2.38 -21.40
CA SER A 188 35.81 2.01 -21.61
C SER A 188 36.26 1.06 -20.51
N LEU A 189 36.57 -0.19 -20.87
CA LEU A 189 37.01 -1.23 -19.94
C LEU A 189 38.53 -1.28 -19.83
N LYS A 190 39.05 -1.13 -18.60
CA LYS A 190 40.48 -1.19 -18.25
C LYS A 190 40.76 -2.45 -17.42
N GLU A 191 42.03 -2.71 -17.13
CA GLU A 191 42.51 -3.97 -16.50
C GLU A 191 41.81 -4.32 -15.18
N ASP A 192 41.38 -3.32 -14.42
CA ASP A 192 40.83 -3.50 -13.06
C ASP A 192 39.35 -3.93 -13.03
N GLY A 193 38.73 -4.16 -14.19
CA GLY A 193 37.28 -4.32 -14.31
C GLY A 193 36.52 -3.04 -13.97
N VAL A 194 35.20 -3.04 -14.14
CA VAL A 194 34.39 -1.86 -13.78
C VAL A 194 32.96 -2.25 -13.40
N GLU A 195 32.43 -1.61 -12.36
CA GLU A 195 31.01 -1.70 -11.98
C GLU A 195 30.28 -0.42 -12.42
N VAL A 196 29.23 -0.55 -13.22
CA VAL A 196 28.47 0.59 -13.76
C VAL A 196 26.99 0.51 -13.38
N PRO A 197 26.48 1.46 -12.58
CA PRO A 197 25.04 1.64 -12.44
C PRO A 197 24.47 2.31 -13.70
N LEU A 198 23.43 1.72 -14.29
CA LEU A 198 22.76 2.23 -15.48
C LEU A 198 21.29 2.53 -15.16
N TYR A 199 20.87 3.76 -15.43
CA TYR A 199 19.51 4.23 -15.22
C TYR A 199 18.79 4.32 -16.56
N ILE A 200 17.66 3.63 -16.71
CA ILE A 200 16.84 3.73 -17.92
C ILE A 200 15.56 4.52 -17.65
N LEU A 201 15.24 5.44 -18.57
CA LEU A 201 14.09 6.32 -18.46
C LEU A 201 12.79 5.51 -18.68
N GLY A 202 12.09 5.21 -17.58
CA GLY A 202 10.69 4.76 -17.53
C GLY A 202 9.81 5.85 -16.94
N GLY A 203 8.52 5.57 -16.71
CA GLY A 203 7.57 6.54 -16.15
C GLY A 203 8.13 7.20 -14.89
N GLN A 204 8.24 8.53 -14.90
CA GLN A 204 8.77 9.31 -13.79
C GLN A 204 7.62 9.72 -12.88
N ILE A 205 7.73 9.38 -11.59
CA ILE A 205 6.76 9.78 -10.57
C ILE A 205 7.35 10.89 -9.72
N LYS A 206 6.59 11.96 -9.56
CA LYS A 206 6.90 13.01 -8.59
C LYS A 206 5.66 13.30 -7.76
N GLN A 207 5.81 13.23 -6.44
CA GLN A 207 4.78 13.63 -5.50
C GLN A 207 5.15 15.00 -4.90
N LEU A 208 4.16 15.89 -4.80
CA LEU A 208 4.29 17.23 -4.24
C LEU A 208 3.17 17.47 -3.23
N PHE A 209 3.54 18.06 -2.10
CA PHE A 209 2.60 18.68 -1.17
C PHE A 209 2.62 20.19 -1.43
N VAL A 210 1.42 20.79 -1.55
CA VAL A 210 1.24 22.21 -1.81
C VAL A 210 0.42 22.81 -0.68
N ASP A 211 1.10 23.54 0.19
CA ASP A 211 0.51 24.14 1.39
C ASP A 211 0.33 25.66 1.23
N LYS A 212 0.95 26.28 0.21
CA LYS A 212 0.92 27.73 -0.05
C LYS A 212 0.87 28.03 -1.55
N GLN A 213 0.30 29.19 -1.91
CA GLN A 213 0.24 29.65 -3.32
C GLN A 213 1.62 29.70 -4.02
N ASN A 214 2.71 29.96 -3.29
CA ASN A 214 4.05 30.02 -3.88
C ASN A 214 4.55 28.66 -4.42
N ASP A 215 4.06 27.53 -3.91
CA ASP A 215 4.43 26.20 -4.40
C ASP A 215 3.74 25.82 -5.72
N ILE A 216 2.69 26.54 -6.11
CA ILE A 216 2.02 26.41 -7.41
C ILE A 216 3.01 26.68 -8.55
N GLY A 217 3.99 27.56 -8.34
CA GLY A 217 5.05 27.82 -9.32
C GLY A 217 5.84 26.56 -9.67
N LYS A 218 6.12 25.69 -8.68
CA LYS A 218 6.83 24.42 -8.88
C LYS A 218 5.99 23.43 -9.70
N VAL A 219 4.69 23.38 -9.44
CA VAL A 219 3.74 22.55 -10.18
C VAL A 219 3.64 23.02 -11.64
N LYS A 220 3.45 24.33 -11.85
CA LYS A 220 3.40 24.93 -13.20
C LYS A 220 4.70 24.69 -13.97
N ALA A 221 5.86 24.79 -13.32
CA ALA A 221 7.14 24.50 -13.95
C ALA A 221 7.25 23.03 -14.38
N ALA A 222 6.78 22.09 -13.55
CA ALA A 222 6.78 20.67 -13.90
C ALA A 222 5.87 20.36 -15.10
N ILE A 223 4.73 21.04 -15.21
CA ILE A 223 3.78 20.88 -16.33
C ILE A 223 4.32 21.48 -17.64
N LYS A 224 5.03 22.61 -17.59
CA LYS A 224 5.53 23.29 -18.81
C LYS A 224 6.61 22.52 -19.58
N ASN A 225 7.26 21.55 -18.94
CA ASN A 225 8.40 20.83 -19.51
C ASN A 225 8.01 19.48 -20.16
N ILE A 226 6.79 19.35 -20.68
CA ILE A 226 6.33 18.14 -21.40
C ILE A 226 6.78 18.23 -22.87
N LYS A 227 7.58 17.26 -23.32
CA LYS A 227 8.01 17.17 -24.74
C LYS A 227 6.86 16.69 -25.62
N ALA A 228 6.98 16.89 -26.94
CA ALA A 228 5.96 16.50 -27.90
C ALA A 228 5.62 14.99 -27.88
N ASP A 229 6.59 14.13 -27.53
CA ASP A 229 6.45 12.67 -27.42
C ASP A 229 6.12 12.17 -26.00
N GLU A 230 5.88 13.09 -25.06
CA GLU A 230 5.55 12.78 -23.67
C GLU A 230 4.09 13.14 -23.36
N GLU A 231 3.53 12.44 -22.39
CA GLU A 231 2.30 12.79 -21.72
C GLU A 231 2.53 12.92 -20.22
N LEU A 232 1.73 13.78 -19.60
CA LEU A 232 1.72 13.98 -18.16
C LEU A 232 0.35 13.55 -17.64
N ILE A 233 0.37 12.57 -16.76
CA ILE A 233 -0.77 12.19 -15.94
C ILE A 233 -0.61 12.89 -14.60
N LEU A 234 -1.66 13.57 -14.15
CA LEU A 234 -1.75 14.20 -12.85
C LEU A 234 -2.79 13.48 -12.01
N ALA A 235 -2.50 13.28 -10.73
CA ALA A 235 -3.51 12.96 -9.73
C ALA A 235 -3.50 14.05 -8.66
N LEU A 236 -4.66 14.62 -8.34
CA LEU A 236 -4.80 15.70 -7.36
C LEU A 236 -5.85 15.34 -6.33
N SER A 237 -5.58 15.61 -5.06
CA SER A 237 -6.55 15.47 -3.97
C SER A 237 -6.29 16.51 -2.91
N TYR A 238 -7.36 17.07 -2.35
CA TYR A 238 -7.24 17.75 -1.06
C TYR A 238 -6.91 16.69 0.00
N LEU A 239 -5.99 17.05 0.90
CA LEU A 239 -5.53 16.23 2.01
C LEU A 239 -6.14 16.78 3.31
N ASP A 240 -7.42 17.15 3.23
CA ASP A 240 -8.22 17.40 4.41
C ASP A 240 -8.73 16.06 4.89
N PHE A 241 -8.32 15.72 6.12
CA PHE A 241 -8.67 14.47 6.76
C PHE A 241 -9.60 14.66 7.96
N SER A 242 -10.23 15.84 8.06
CA SER A 242 -11.31 16.04 9.01
C SER A 242 -12.51 15.20 8.59
N SER A 243 -12.99 14.34 9.49
CA SER A 243 -14.19 13.54 9.22
C SER A 243 -15.41 14.47 9.29
N GLU A 244 -16.05 14.72 8.17
CA GLU A 244 -17.34 15.42 8.15
C GLU A 244 -18.48 14.47 8.51
N THR A 245 -19.57 15.03 9.03
CA THR A 245 -20.81 14.27 9.13
C THR A 245 -21.38 14.10 7.72
N PRO A 246 -21.65 12.87 7.26
CA PRO A 246 -22.19 12.67 5.92
C PRO A 246 -23.58 13.31 5.80
N GLU A 247 -23.83 13.95 4.65
CA GLU A 247 -25.17 14.44 4.28
C GLU A 247 -25.90 13.35 3.49
N PHE A 248 -27.12 13.01 3.92
CA PHE A 248 -27.95 11.99 3.27
C PHE A 248 -29.17 12.61 2.61
N ASN A 249 -29.34 12.41 1.30
CA ASN A 249 -30.58 12.72 0.60
C ASN A 249 -31.57 11.56 0.75
N LEU A 250 -32.49 11.65 1.70
CA LEU A 250 -33.46 10.58 1.97
C LEU A 250 -34.45 10.28 0.83
N ASN A 251 -34.47 11.07 -0.25
CA ASN A 251 -35.21 10.73 -1.47
C ASN A 251 -34.43 9.76 -2.37
N ASN A 252 -33.11 9.61 -2.15
CA ASN A 252 -32.26 8.64 -2.80
C ASN A 252 -32.27 7.33 -2.00
N GLU A 253 -32.51 6.22 -2.69
CA GLU A 253 -32.54 4.89 -2.08
C GLU A 253 -31.20 4.48 -1.46
N LEU A 254 -30.08 4.79 -2.10
CA LEU A 254 -28.74 4.48 -1.58
C LEU A 254 -28.39 5.31 -0.34
N ASP A 255 -28.75 6.60 -0.32
CA ASP A 255 -28.50 7.46 0.84
C ASP A 255 -29.35 7.03 2.04
N ARG A 256 -30.58 6.54 1.83
CA ARG A 256 -31.38 5.93 2.91
C ARG A 256 -30.67 4.73 3.52
N LEU A 257 -30.01 3.91 2.70
CA LEU A 257 -29.25 2.76 3.19
C LEU A 257 -28.02 3.16 3.98
N ALA A 258 -27.25 4.09 3.43
CA ALA A 258 -26.10 4.67 4.11
C ALA A 258 -26.49 5.25 5.48
N LYS A 259 -27.66 5.91 5.56
CA LYS A 259 -28.23 6.43 6.79
C LYS A 259 -28.58 5.33 7.80
N ILE A 260 -29.20 4.22 7.37
CA ILE A 260 -29.54 3.09 8.26
C ILE A 260 -28.28 2.54 8.93
N GLU A 261 -27.22 2.30 8.16
CA GLU A 261 -25.98 1.80 8.72
C GLU A 261 -25.27 2.84 9.60
N TYR A 262 -25.32 4.11 9.20
CA TYR A 262 -24.78 5.22 10.01
C TYR A 262 -25.47 5.29 11.38
N ASP A 263 -26.80 5.20 11.41
CA ASP A 263 -27.58 5.21 12.66
C ASP A 263 -27.31 3.98 13.52
N ALA A 264 -27.17 2.80 12.91
CA ALA A 264 -26.82 1.57 13.62
C ALA A 264 -25.44 1.70 14.30
N ARG A 265 -24.45 2.28 13.60
CA ARG A 265 -23.11 2.53 14.15
C ARG A 265 -23.14 3.59 15.25
N ALA A 266 -23.84 4.70 15.04
CA ALA A 266 -24.00 5.77 16.04
C ALA A 266 -24.64 5.23 17.32
N ARG A 267 -25.70 4.42 17.19
CA ARG A 267 -26.31 3.72 18.33
C ARG A 267 -25.32 2.77 19.01
N GLY A 268 -24.56 2.00 18.24
CA GLY A 268 -23.52 1.13 18.79
C GLY A 268 -22.48 1.88 19.63
N ILE A 269 -22.04 3.05 19.16
CA ILE A 269 -21.13 3.93 19.91
C ILE A 269 -21.74 4.38 21.23
N ASP A 270 -23.01 4.78 21.23
CA ASP A 270 -23.70 5.19 22.46
C ASP A 270 -23.84 4.03 23.44
N LEU A 271 -24.07 2.81 22.94
CA LEU A 271 -24.09 1.60 23.78
C LEU A 271 -22.71 1.28 24.37
N VAL A 272 -21.61 1.47 23.64
CA VAL A 272 -20.26 1.33 24.21
C VAL A 272 -20.00 2.36 25.31
N LYS A 273 -20.51 3.61 25.16
CA LYS A 273 -20.39 4.62 26.22
C LYS A 273 -21.15 4.22 27.48
N GLU A 274 -22.33 3.61 27.33
CA GLU A 274 -23.22 3.26 28.43
C GLU A 274 -22.82 1.95 29.12
N TYR A 275 -22.47 0.93 28.34
CA TYR A 275 -22.28 -0.46 28.79
C TYR A 275 -20.86 -0.99 28.59
N GLY A 276 -19.96 -0.22 27.97
CA GLY A 276 -18.59 -0.68 27.69
C GLY A 276 -18.57 -1.89 26.77
N ASP A 277 -17.83 -2.93 27.18
CA ASP A 277 -17.71 -4.21 26.48
C ASP A 277 -18.55 -5.33 27.13
N GLU A 278 -19.57 -4.98 27.92
CA GLU A 278 -20.54 -5.92 28.51
C GLU A 278 -21.52 -6.51 27.46
N LEU A 279 -20.94 -7.11 26.42
CA LEU A 279 -21.67 -7.76 25.34
C LEU A 279 -22.30 -9.06 25.84
N ILE A 280 -23.49 -9.37 25.33
CA ILE A 280 -24.19 -10.61 25.65
C ILE A 280 -23.36 -11.84 25.26
N GLY A 281 -23.42 -12.86 26.10
CA GLY A 281 -22.82 -14.17 25.85
C GLY A 281 -23.70 -15.04 24.94
N ASN A 282 -23.20 -16.21 24.58
CA ASN A 282 -23.92 -17.09 23.66
C ASN A 282 -25.08 -17.83 24.31
N LYS A 283 -26.19 -17.83 23.59
CA LYS A 283 -27.28 -18.80 23.77
C LYS A 283 -26.96 -20.07 22.99
N VAL A 284 -27.48 -21.20 23.48
CA VAL A 284 -27.35 -22.50 22.81
C VAL A 284 -28.69 -22.80 22.16
N TYR A 285 -28.64 -23.09 20.86
CA TYR A 285 -29.80 -23.45 20.06
C TYR A 285 -29.69 -24.89 19.54
N THR A 286 -30.84 -25.54 19.37
CA THR A 286 -31.02 -26.87 18.77
C THR A 286 -31.81 -26.74 17.47
N LEU A 287 -31.55 -27.62 16.49
CA LEU A 287 -32.27 -27.64 15.23
C LEU A 287 -33.78 -27.66 15.45
N GLY A 288 -34.50 -26.80 14.72
CA GLY A 288 -35.95 -26.63 14.85
C GLY A 288 -36.39 -25.62 15.90
N ASP A 289 -35.48 -25.03 16.69
CA ASP A 289 -35.82 -23.93 17.59
C ASP A 289 -36.41 -22.76 16.80
N GLU A 290 -37.52 -22.21 17.29
CA GLU A 290 -38.16 -21.03 16.73
C GLU A 290 -37.82 -19.79 17.56
N LYS A 291 -37.59 -18.66 16.87
CA LYS A 291 -37.35 -17.37 17.51
C LYS A 291 -37.98 -16.24 16.71
N GLU A 292 -38.56 -15.27 17.42
CA GLU A 292 -38.91 -13.97 16.84
C GLU A 292 -37.69 -13.04 16.88
N PHE A 293 -37.37 -12.44 15.75
CA PHE A 293 -36.29 -11.47 15.59
C PHE A 293 -36.82 -10.06 15.32
N VAL A 294 -36.25 -9.08 16.02
CA VAL A 294 -36.50 -7.66 15.80
C VAL A 294 -35.54 -7.14 14.73
N VAL A 295 -36.07 -6.80 13.55
CA VAL A 295 -35.28 -6.21 12.46
C VAL A 295 -35.50 -4.69 12.44
N SER A 296 -34.53 -3.92 11.96
CA SER A 296 -34.71 -2.48 11.77
C SER A 296 -35.98 -2.20 10.95
N LYS A 297 -36.82 -1.29 11.42
CA LYS A 297 -38.07 -0.91 10.75
C LYS A 297 -37.85 -0.30 9.36
N ASP A 298 -36.66 0.25 9.13
CA ASP A 298 -36.25 0.79 7.84
C ASP A 298 -35.91 -0.30 6.81
N LEU A 299 -35.62 -1.53 7.28
CA LEU A 299 -35.39 -2.70 6.44
C LEU A 299 -36.64 -3.58 6.33
N LYS A 300 -37.36 -3.76 7.44
CA LYS A 300 -38.55 -4.59 7.54
C LYS A 300 -39.48 -4.11 8.65
N LYS A 301 -40.74 -3.83 8.29
CA LYS A 301 -41.73 -3.21 9.20
C LYS A 301 -42.16 -4.10 10.38
N ALA A 302 -42.15 -5.41 10.19
CA ALA A 302 -42.60 -6.39 11.17
C ALA A 302 -41.43 -7.25 11.65
N ASN A 303 -41.55 -7.75 12.88
CA ASN A 303 -40.65 -8.77 13.40
C ASN A 303 -40.70 -10.04 12.55
N VAL A 304 -39.62 -10.81 12.58
CA VAL A 304 -39.44 -12.01 11.77
C VAL A 304 -39.48 -13.24 12.67
N ASN A 305 -40.49 -14.08 12.51
CA ASN A 305 -40.48 -15.42 13.09
C ASN A 305 -39.65 -16.34 12.19
N ALA A 306 -38.64 -16.98 12.77
CA ALA A 306 -37.70 -17.80 12.03
C ALA A 306 -37.40 -19.11 12.78
N THR A 307 -37.06 -20.14 12.02
CA THR A 307 -36.71 -21.46 12.53
C THR A 307 -35.22 -21.73 12.30
N LEU A 308 -34.54 -22.33 13.28
CA LEU A 308 -33.16 -22.78 13.11
C LEU A 308 -33.09 -23.97 12.17
N GLU A 309 -32.63 -23.74 10.94
CA GLU A 309 -32.54 -24.78 9.91
C GLU A 309 -31.18 -25.47 9.87
N ALA A 310 -30.11 -24.79 10.32
CA ALA A 310 -28.78 -25.39 10.32
C ALA A 310 -27.89 -24.93 11.48
N VAL A 311 -27.00 -25.82 11.90
CA VAL A 311 -26.01 -25.60 12.96
C VAL A 311 -24.64 -25.98 12.45
N GLY A 312 -23.73 -25.00 12.41
CA GLY A 312 -22.31 -25.18 12.18
C GLY A 312 -21.49 -25.22 13.47
N GLN A 313 -20.17 -25.31 13.31
CA GLN A 313 -19.20 -25.19 14.40
C GLN A 313 -19.17 -23.77 14.97
N HIS A 314 -19.29 -22.75 14.11
CA HIS A 314 -19.19 -21.34 14.45
C HIS A 314 -20.43 -20.53 14.07
N ILE A 315 -21.47 -21.16 13.55
CA ILE A 315 -22.67 -20.49 13.05
C ILE A 315 -23.98 -21.21 13.43
N TYR A 316 -25.03 -20.43 13.63
CA TYR A 316 -26.43 -20.84 13.68
C TYR A 316 -27.17 -20.13 12.55
N VAL A 317 -27.89 -20.87 11.69
CA VAL A 317 -28.64 -20.26 10.58
C VAL A 317 -30.13 -20.40 10.82
N PHE A 318 -30.78 -19.28 11.11
CA PHE A 318 -32.23 -19.14 11.19
C PHE A 318 -32.78 -18.68 9.85
N VAL A 319 -33.90 -19.27 9.43
CA VAL A 319 -34.59 -18.91 8.18
C VAL A 319 -35.97 -18.39 8.52
N ASP A 320 -36.32 -17.21 7.98
CA ASP A 320 -37.65 -16.62 8.09
C ASP A 320 -38.73 -17.62 7.64
N ASN A 321 -39.72 -17.87 8.49
CA ASN A 321 -40.79 -18.86 8.22
C ASN A 321 -41.66 -18.50 7.01
N ASN A 322 -41.59 -17.25 6.52
CA ASN A 322 -42.27 -16.81 5.30
C ASN A 322 -41.40 -16.95 4.04
N LYS A 323 -40.22 -17.55 4.16
CA LYS A 323 -39.26 -17.76 3.09
C LYS A 323 -39.04 -19.25 2.86
N THR A 324 -38.72 -19.55 1.61
CA THR A 324 -38.24 -20.88 1.21
C THR A 324 -36.83 -20.68 0.68
N VAL A 325 -35.87 -21.17 1.44
CA VAL A 325 -34.46 -21.19 1.05
C VAL A 325 -34.10 -22.64 0.74
N ALA A 326 -33.37 -22.86 -0.36
CA ALA A 326 -32.93 -24.21 -0.70
C ALA A 326 -31.99 -24.75 0.38
N THR A 327 -32.20 -25.99 0.82
CA THR A 327 -31.37 -26.61 1.87
C THR A 327 -29.89 -26.61 1.49
N GLU A 328 -29.58 -26.84 0.21
CA GLU A 328 -28.20 -26.80 -0.30
C GLU A 328 -27.54 -25.43 -0.12
N MET A 329 -28.32 -24.34 -0.22
CA MET A 329 -27.83 -22.98 0.00
C MET A 329 -27.49 -22.73 1.48
N VAL A 330 -28.33 -23.22 2.39
CA VAL A 330 -28.11 -23.13 3.84
C VAL A 330 -26.89 -23.97 4.26
N GLU A 331 -26.80 -25.21 3.77
CA GLU A 331 -25.66 -26.09 4.01
C GLU A 331 -24.35 -25.49 3.46
N GLN A 332 -24.39 -24.92 2.26
CA GLN A 332 -23.22 -24.26 1.69
C GLN A 332 -22.81 -23.01 2.49
N LEU A 333 -23.78 -22.21 2.97
CA LEU A 333 -23.47 -21.07 3.84
C LEU A 333 -22.79 -21.52 5.13
N VAL A 334 -23.29 -22.57 5.78
CA VAL A 334 -22.68 -23.13 7.00
C VAL A 334 -21.27 -23.64 6.72
N ALA A 335 -21.11 -24.45 5.68
CA ALA A 335 -19.81 -25.03 5.33
C ALA A 335 -18.76 -23.96 5.00
N GLU A 336 -19.13 -22.95 4.22
CA GLU A 336 -18.24 -21.84 3.86
C GLU A 336 -17.96 -20.93 5.05
N PHE A 337 -18.94 -20.70 5.93
CA PHE A 337 -18.71 -19.92 7.13
C PHE A 337 -17.68 -20.59 8.05
N ASP A 338 -17.86 -21.87 8.34
CA ASP A 338 -16.98 -22.62 9.25
C ASP A 338 -15.59 -22.87 8.65
N ASN A 339 -15.50 -23.18 7.36
CA ASN A 339 -14.24 -23.62 6.75
C ASN A 339 -13.45 -22.48 6.07
N VAL A 340 -14.08 -21.35 5.77
CA VAL A 340 -13.45 -20.25 5.03
C VAL A 340 -13.58 -18.92 5.77
N ILE A 341 -14.81 -18.44 6.02
CA ILE A 341 -15.03 -17.08 6.55
C ILE A 341 -14.48 -16.95 7.97
N TYR A 342 -14.92 -17.83 8.87
CA TYR A 342 -14.52 -17.79 10.26
C TYR A 342 -13.00 -17.92 10.43
N PRO A 343 -12.30 -18.94 9.90
CA PRO A 343 -10.86 -19.09 10.11
C PRO A 343 -10.01 -18.02 9.43
N LYS A 344 -10.49 -17.37 8.36
CA LYS A 344 -9.74 -16.30 7.69
C LYS A 344 -9.91 -14.93 8.34
N LEU A 345 -11.07 -14.66 8.95
CA LEU A 345 -11.37 -13.36 9.54
C LEU A 345 -11.20 -13.34 11.07
N THR A 346 -11.27 -14.50 11.71
CA THR A 346 -11.08 -14.65 13.16
C THR A 346 -9.66 -15.12 13.46
N LYS A 347 -9.00 -14.52 14.45
CA LYS A 347 -7.73 -15.05 14.99
C LYS A 347 -7.98 -16.06 16.11
N ASP A 348 -6.93 -16.79 16.50
CA ASP A 348 -6.79 -17.93 17.44
C ASP A 348 -7.56 -17.91 18.78
N ILE A 349 -8.42 -16.93 19.04
CA ILE A 349 -9.39 -16.93 20.12
C ILE A 349 -10.66 -17.60 19.60
N ALA A 350 -11.06 -18.68 20.26
CA ALA A 350 -12.37 -19.30 20.06
C ALA A 350 -13.47 -18.25 20.34
N GLN A 351 -13.96 -17.62 19.29
CA GLN A 351 -15.16 -16.81 19.36
C GLN A 351 -16.37 -17.74 19.39
N SER A 352 -17.35 -17.30 20.16
CA SER A 352 -18.62 -17.97 20.31
C SER A 352 -19.38 -18.00 18.97
N LYS A 353 -20.26 -18.99 18.76
CA LYS A 353 -21.07 -19.12 17.53
C LYS A 353 -21.85 -17.83 17.23
N VAL A 354 -21.96 -17.50 15.94
CA VAL A 354 -22.70 -16.35 15.43
C VAL A 354 -24.06 -16.80 14.91
N VAL A 355 -25.10 -16.04 15.21
CA VAL A 355 -26.44 -16.24 14.66
C VAL A 355 -26.56 -15.48 13.33
N VAL A 356 -27.06 -16.15 12.29
CA VAL A 356 -27.38 -15.54 11.01
C VAL A 356 -28.85 -15.70 10.75
N LEU A 357 -29.55 -14.59 10.49
CA LEU A 357 -30.94 -14.60 10.03
C LEU A 357 -30.99 -14.43 8.51
N LEU A 358 -31.51 -15.44 7.81
CA LEU A 358 -31.88 -15.37 6.40
C LEU A 358 -33.32 -14.87 6.28
N THR A 359 -33.50 -13.68 5.73
CA THR A 359 -34.81 -13.04 5.52
C THR A 359 -34.78 -12.15 4.28
N ASP A 360 -35.92 -11.58 3.84
CA ASP A 360 -35.89 -10.56 2.79
C ASP A 360 -35.77 -9.13 3.31
N PHE A 361 -35.14 -8.29 2.49
CA PHE A 361 -35.14 -6.84 2.64
C PHE A 361 -35.92 -6.22 1.46
N LYS A 362 -37.14 -6.70 1.18
CA LYS A 362 -37.90 -6.36 -0.04
C LYS A 362 -37.98 -4.86 -0.38
N ASP A 363 -37.91 -4.00 0.64
CA ASP A 363 -38.03 -2.57 0.48
C ASP A 363 -36.70 -1.85 0.15
N VAL A 364 -35.56 -2.58 0.14
CA VAL A 364 -34.24 -2.01 -0.15
C VAL A 364 -33.23 -2.99 -0.80
N PRO A 365 -32.31 -2.51 -1.66
CA PRO A 365 -31.36 -3.35 -2.40
C PRO A 365 -30.16 -3.81 -1.55
N VAL A 366 -30.35 -4.08 -0.26
CA VAL A 366 -29.30 -4.54 0.66
C VAL A 366 -29.08 -6.04 0.51
N THR A 367 -27.84 -6.50 0.72
CA THR A 367 -27.45 -7.92 0.70
C THR A 367 -27.24 -8.48 2.10
N GLY A 368 -26.87 -7.64 3.08
CA GLY A 368 -26.76 -7.99 4.48
C GLY A 368 -26.78 -6.76 5.37
N TYR A 369 -27.01 -6.95 6.66
CA TYR A 369 -27.08 -5.88 7.65
C TYR A 369 -26.48 -6.35 8.98
N PHE A 370 -25.86 -5.43 9.70
CA PHE A 370 -25.34 -5.64 11.05
C PHE A 370 -25.84 -4.52 11.96
N ASN A 371 -26.32 -4.90 13.14
CA ASN A 371 -26.82 -3.98 14.14
C ASN A 371 -26.11 -4.22 15.48
N PRO A 372 -25.22 -3.32 15.92
CA PRO A 372 -24.52 -3.45 17.19
C PRO A 372 -25.44 -3.59 18.40
N ALA A 373 -26.66 -3.04 18.35
CA ALA A 373 -27.61 -3.12 19.44
C ALA A 373 -28.07 -4.55 19.75
N ASP A 374 -27.94 -5.49 18.80
CA ASP A 374 -28.24 -6.89 19.05
C ASP A 374 -27.27 -7.53 20.05
N LEU A 375 -26.10 -6.92 20.27
CA LEU A 375 -25.09 -7.43 21.20
C LEU A 375 -25.31 -7.02 22.66
N TYR A 376 -26.32 -6.19 22.95
CA TYR A 376 -26.56 -5.67 24.30
C TYR A 376 -27.92 -6.13 24.83
N ARG A 377 -27.98 -6.33 26.15
CA ARG A 377 -29.21 -6.71 26.86
C ARG A 377 -30.28 -5.62 26.71
N ASP A 378 -31.52 -6.02 26.44
CA ASP A 378 -32.69 -5.15 26.28
C ASP A 378 -32.60 -4.11 25.14
N GLN A 379 -31.62 -4.21 24.22
CA GLN A 379 -31.40 -3.23 23.15
C GLN A 379 -31.81 -3.71 21.74
N GLY A 380 -31.93 -5.02 21.56
CA GLY A 380 -32.21 -5.65 20.27
C GLY A 380 -32.54 -7.13 20.46
N ASN A 381 -31.93 -7.98 19.65
CA ASN A 381 -32.18 -9.42 19.68
C ASN A 381 -31.42 -10.18 20.78
N GLU A 382 -30.48 -9.51 21.43
CA GLU A 382 -29.56 -10.10 22.41
C GLU A 382 -28.86 -11.35 21.85
N GLU A 383 -28.29 -11.20 20.64
CA GLU A 383 -27.52 -12.23 19.95
C GLU A 383 -26.28 -11.64 19.30
N ARG A 384 -25.21 -12.44 19.29
CA ARG A 384 -24.06 -12.22 18.43
C ARG A 384 -24.48 -12.55 17.00
N MET A 385 -25.06 -11.59 16.28
CA MET A 385 -25.75 -11.86 15.03
C MET A 385 -25.55 -10.85 13.91
N PHE A 386 -25.84 -11.28 12.69
CA PHE A 386 -26.07 -10.42 11.53
C PHE A 386 -27.15 -11.01 10.61
N TYR A 387 -27.58 -10.22 9.64
CA TYR A 387 -28.72 -10.52 8.76
C TYR A 387 -28.24 -10.64 7.31
N LEU A 388 -28.81 -11.58 6.55
CA LEU A 388 -28.56 -11.72 5.12
C LEU A 388 -29.86 -11.78 4.33
N ASN A 389 -29.82 -11.22 3.13
CA ASN A 389 -30.95 -11.22 2.21
C ASN A 389 -31.09 -12.59 1.53
N SER A 390 -32.11 -13.36 1.90
CA SER A 390 -32.38 -14.72 1.40
C SER A 390 -32.59 -14.80 -0.11
N ASP A 391 -32.94 -13.68 -0.77
CA ASP A 391 -33.31 -13.65 -2.18
C ASP A 391 -32.06 -13.49 -3.10
N ARG A 392 -30.86 -13.74 -2.59
CA ARG A 392 -29.58 -13.56 -3.29
C ARG A 392 -28.97 -14.89 -3.73
N SER A 393 -28.15 -14.85 -4.78
CA SER A 393 -27.34 -16.01 -5.18
C SER A 393 -26.35 -16.37 -4.08
N ILE A 394 -25.96 -17.64 -4.00
CA ILE A 394 -25.05 -18.12 -2.96
C ILE A 394 -23.74 -17.34 -2.90
N ASN A 395 -23.09 -17.03 -4.04
CA ASN A 395 -21.84 -16.23 -3.98
C ASN A 395 -22.07 -14.82 -3.43
N THR A 396 -23.23 -14.22 -3.70
CA THR A 396 -23.61 -12.91 -3.14
C THR A 396 -23.87 -13.02 -1.64
N LEU A 397 -24.53 -14.10 -1.19
CA LEU A 397 -24.72 -14.38 0.24
C LEU A 397 -23.39 -14.59 0.97
N LEU A 398 -22.45 -15.34 0.40
CA LEU A 398 -21.12 -15.58 0.99
C LEU A 398 -20.29 -14.30 1.03
N THR A 399 -20.36 -13.48 -0.03
CA THR A 399 -19.77 -12.13 -0.05
C THR A 399 -20.35 -11.28 1.08
N ALA A 400 -21.68 -11.25 1.23
CA ALA A 400 -22.34 -10.49 2.28
C ALA A 400 -22.03 -11.06 3.68
N ALA A 401 -21.97 -12.38 3.86
CA ALA A 401 -21.64 -13.02 5.13
C ALA A 401 -20.23 -12.64 5.60
N ALA A 402 -19.23 -12.69 4.72
CA ALA A 402 -17.87 -12.25 5.05
C ALA A 402 -17.84 -10.75 5.42
N HIS A 403 -18.57 -9.92 4.68
CA HIS A 403 -18.67 -8.48 4.92
C HIS A 403 -19.33 -8.15 6.27
N GLN A 404 -20.50 -8.73 6.56
CA GLN A 404 -21.24 -8.46 7.81
C GLN A 404 -20.53 -9.06 9.02
N TYR A 405 -19.88 -10.22 8.87
CA TYR A 405 -19.08 -10.79 9.94
C TYR A 405 -17.88 -9.90 10.29
N GLN A 406 -17.26 -9.24 9.30
CA GLN A 406 -16.20 -8.28 9.56
C GLN A 406 -16.67 -7.06 10.36
N HIS A 407 -17.88 -6.54 10.11
CA HIS A 407 -18.46 -5.48 10.95
C HIS A 407 -18.67 -5.92 12.39
N LEU A 408 -19.19 -7.14 12.59
CA LEU A 408 -19.36 -7.73 13.91
C LEU A 408 -18.01 -7.81 14.64
N LEU A 409 -16.98 -8.33 13.99
CA LEU A 409 -15.63 -8.42 14.55
C LEU A 409 -15.09 -7.04 14.92
N PHE A 410 -15.13 -6.11 13.97
CA PHE A 410 -14.66 -4.74 14.15
C PHE A 410 -15.33 -4.07 15.35
N PHE A 411 -16.66 -4.11 15.41
CA PHE A 411 -17.41 -3.52 16.53
C PHE A 411 -17.02 -4.17 17.86
N THR A 412 -16.95 -5.50 17.92
CA THR A 412 -16.65 -6.20 19.17
C THR A 412 -15.24 -5.94 19.67
N ASP A 413 -14.25 -5.77 18.79
CA ASP A 413 -12.88 -5.43 19.19
C ASP A 413 -12.75 -3.95 19.58
N LYS A 414 -13.47 -3.05 18.91
CA LYS A 414 -13.53 -1.64 19.28
C LYS A 414 -14.23 -1.39 20.62
N ALA A 415 -15.29 -2.14 20.92
CA ALA A 415 -15.96 -2.08 22.22
C ALA A 415 -15.03 -2.48 23.37
N LYS A 416 -14.25 -3.57 23.22
CA LYS A 416 -13.27 -4.03 24.23
C LYS A 416 -12.21 -3.00 24.60
N VAL A 417 -11.83 -2.14 23.65
CA VAL A 417 -10.86 -1.07 23.88
C VAL A 417 -11.52 0.28 24.18
N GLY A 418 -12.83 0.30 24.40
CA GLY A 418 -13.58 1.49 24.79
C GLY A 418 -13.61 2.59 23.71
N ARG A 419 -13.52 2.22 22.43
CA ARG A 419 -13.51 3.19 21.34
C ARG A 419 -14.93 3.72 21.06
N ILE A 420 -15.12 5.03 21.22
CA ILE A 420 -16.44 5.70 21.16
C ILE A 420 -16.56 6.81 20.10
N PHE A 421 -15.72 6.82 19.07
CA PHE A 421 -15.89 7.72 17.91
C PHE A 421 -16.26 6.94 16.65
N ASN A 422 -16.66 7.68 15.62
CA ASN A 422 -17.06 7.11 14.35
C ASN A 422 -15.85 6.66 13.51
N ASP A 423 -15.68 5.35 13.38
CA ASP A 423 -14.65 4.72 12.53
C ASP A 423 -15.25 4.14 11.24
N ALA A 424 -16.41 4.63 10.79
CA ALA A 424 -17.18 4.04 9.68
C ALA A 424 -16.36 3.85 8.41
N TRP A 425 -15.43 4.76 8.09
CA TRP A 425 -14.65 4.66 6.87
C TRP A 425 -13.73 3.43 6.85
N ILE A 426 -13.02 3.17 7.97
CA ILE A 426 -12.08 2.05 8.06
C ILE A 426 -12.82 0.74 8.35
N ASP A 427 -13.92 0.79 9.12
CA ASP A 427 -14.83 -0.34 9.30
C ASP A 427 -15.33 -0.85 7.95
N GLN A 428 -15.83 0.05 7.10
CA GLN A 428 -16.28 -0.28 5.76
C GLN A 428 -15.13 -0.75 4.86
N ALA A 429 -13.94 -0.15 4.95
CA ALA A 429 -12.78 -0.59 4.19
C ALA A 429 -12.37 -2.03 4.51
N LEU A 430 -12.32 -2.40 5.79
CA LEU A 430 -12.06 -3.76 6.22
C LEU A 430 -13.17 -4.72 5.81
N ALA A 431 -14.44 -4.31 5.94
CA ALA A 431 -15.59 -5.11 5.51
C ALA A 431 -15.60 -5.35 3.98
N GLN A 432 -15.14 -4.40 3.17
CA GLN A 432 -14.98 -4.59 1.72
C GLN A 432 -13.76 -5.44 1.34
N LEU A 433 -12.74 -5.48 2.20
CA LEU A 433 -11.58 -6.36 2.06
C LEU A 433 -11.93 -7.82 2.40
N ALA A 434 -12.81 -8.06 3.37
CA ALA A 434 -13.14 -9.40 3.86
C ALA A 434 -13.57 -10.40 2.77
N PRO A 435 -14.51 -10.08 1.84
CA PRO A 435 -14.87 -11.00 0.76
C PRO A 435 -13.72 -11.38 -0.18
N ARG A 436 -12.74 -10.48 -0.35
CA ARG A 436 -11.53 -10.74 -1.14
C ARG A 436 -10.64 -11.75 -0.42
N VAL A 437 -10.37 -11.52 0.86
CA VAL A 437 -9.57 -12.44 1.70
C VAL A 437 -10.21 -13.83 1.70
N CYS A 438 -11.54 -13.89 1.76
CA CYS A 438 -12.29 -15.14 1.69
C CYS A 438 -12.29 -15.81 0.30
N GLY A 439 -12.07 -15.07 -0.79
CA GLY A 439 -12.03 -15.61 -2.17
C GLY A 439 -13.39 -15.59 -2.90
N TYR A 440 -14.31 -14.75 -2.42
CA TYR A 440 -15.63 -14.57 -3.04
C TYR A 440 -15.66 -13.45 -4.08
N ILE A 441 -14.60 -12.63 -4.13
CA ILE A 441 -14.41 -11.56 -5.11
C ILE A 441 -13.03 -11.69 -5.72
N ASP A 442 -13.00 -11.67 -7.05
CA ASP A 442 -11.84 -11.57 -7.88
C ASP A 442 -11.69 -10.11 -8.33
N TYR A 443 -10.59 -9.47 -7.94
CA TYR A 443 -10.32 -8.06 -8.22
C TYR A 443 -9.90 -7.80 -9.67
N GLU A 444 -9.62 -8.83 -10.45
CA GLU A 444 -9.36 -8.74 -11.88
C GLU A 444 -10.64 -8.98 -12.69
N LYS A 445 -11.69 -9.53 -12.07
CA LYS A 445 -12.97 -9.75 -12.73
C LYS A 445 -13.87 -8.53 -12.65
N GLN A 446 -14.29 -8.02 -13.82
CA GLN A 446 -15.32 -7.01 -13.92
C GLN A 446 -16.72 -7.60 -13.69
N GLY A 447 -17.68 -6.77 -13.25
CA GLY A 447 -19.06 -7.17 -13.00
C GLY A 447 -19.38 -7.32 -11.51
N TRP A 448 -20.56 -7.82 -11.17
CA TRP A 448 -21.02 -7.90 -9.79
C TRP A 448 -20.65 -9.21 -9.09
N SER A 449 -20.82 -9.24 -7.77
CA SER A 449 -20.48 -10.38 -6.91
C SER A 449 -21.18 -11.68 -7.28
N THR A 450 -22.28 -11.67 -8.04
CA THR A 450 -22.96 -12.89 -8.47
C THR A 450 -22.04 -13.87 -9.19
N GLU A 451 -21.01 -13.35 -9.86
CA GLU A 451 -20.00 -14.16 -10.53
C GLU A 451 -18.58 -13.87 -10.02
N LYS A 452 -18.45 -13.46 -8.75
CA LYS A 452 -17.20 -13.00 -8.12
C LYS A 452 -16.59 -11.72 -8.71
N GLY A 453 -17.35 -10.94 -9.49
CA GLY A 453 -16.86 -9.68 -10.04
C GLY A 453 -16.79 -8.55 -9.01
N ASN A 454 -15.92 -7.58 -9.25
CA ASN A 454 -15.73 -6.39 -8.41
C ASN A 454 -16.42 -5.13 -8.99
N GLY A 455 -17.75 -5.09 -8.83
CA GLY A 455 -18.59 -4.05 -9.44
C GLY A 455 -18.42 -2.68 -8.80
N TRP A 456 -18.13 -2.64 -7.49
CA TRP A 456 -17.85 -1.39 -6.77
C TRP A 456 -16.55 -0.72 -7.24
N VAL A 457 -15.60 -1.45 -7.83
CA VAL A 457 -14.42 -0.85 -8.49
C VAL A 457 -14.70 -0.52 -9.96
N TYR A 458 -15.27 -1.47 -10.71
CA TYR A 458 -15.30 -1.40 -12.18
C TYR A 458 -16.64 -1.01 -12.83
N ASP A 459 -17.74 -0.90 -12.09
CA ASP A 459 -19.01 -0.52 -12.72
C ASP A 459 -18.89 0.86 -13.40
N LYS A 460 -19.51 0.99 -14.57
CA LYS A 460 -19.41 2.19 -15.42
C LYS A 460 -20.04 3.42 -14.77
N ASN A 461 -21.13 3.22 -14.05
CA ASN A 461 -21.96 4.28 -13.50
C ASN A 461 -21.66 4.50 -12.02
N TYR A 462 -21.42 3.41 -11.29
CA TYR A 462 -21.34 3.40 -9.83
C TYR A 462 -19.95 3.07 -9.28
N GLY A 463 -19.08 2.47 -10.11
CA GLY A 463 -17.76 2.03 -9.66
C GLY A 463 -16.82 3.19 -9.36
N TYR A 464 -15.93 2.98 -8.38
CA TYR A 464 -14.96 3.96 -7.92
C TYR A 464 -14.11 4.53 -9.05
N LEU A 465 -13.57 3.68 -9.93
CA LEU A 465 -12.68 4.14 -11.01
C LEU A 465 -13.36 5.12 -11.98
N ASN A 466 -14.70 5.18 -12.03
CA ASN A 466 -15.44 6.18 -12.84
C ASN A 466 -15.90 7.41 -12.05
N ASN A 467 -15.74 7.40 -10.73
CA ASN A 467 -16.33 8.35 -9.80
C ASN A 467 -15.33 8.81 -8.72
N THR A 468 -14.02 8.73 -8.97
CA THR A 468 -12.97 9.05 -7.98
C THR A 468 -13.09 10.47 -7.43
N GLN A 469 -13.63 11.40 -8.24
CA GLN A 469 -13.89 12.81 -7.90
C GLN A 469 -15.17 13.05 -7.07
N LYS A 470 -15.87 11.98 -6.66
CA LYS A 470 -17.10 12.07 -5.86
C LYS A 470 -16.95 11.46 -4.47
N VAL A 471 -15.80 10.84 -4.19
CA VAL A 471 -15.57 10.04 -3.00
C VAL A 471 -14.54 10.71 -2.13
N ASP A 472 -14.93 11.03 -0.90
CA ASP A 472 -13.98 11.26 0.19
C ASP A 472 -13.75 9.91 0.91
N LEU A 473 -12.49 9.51 1.07
CA LEU A 473 -12.15 8.22 1.67
C LEU A 473 -12.49 8.18 3.17
N LEU A 474 -12.45 9.31 3.88
CA LEU A 474 -12.67 9.34 5.33
C LEU A 474 -14.12 9.64 5.72
N THR A 475 -14.93 10.06 4.75
CA THR A 475 -16.36 10.33 4.96
C THR A 475 -17.18 9.21 4.31
N HIS A 476 -17.58 8.23 5.12
CA HIS A 476 -18.47 7.15 4.68
C HIS A 476 -19.83 7.72 4.22
N ASP A 477 -20.02 7.79 2.90
CA ASP A 477 -21.25 8.28 2.25
C ASP A 477 -22.19 7.15 1.81
N GLY A 478 -21.80 5.89 2.05
CA GLY A 478 -22.50 4.66 1.66
C GLY A 478 -22.69 4.46 0.15
N SER A 479 -22.03 5.26 -0.69
CA SER A 479 -22.05 5.08 -2.13
C SER A 479 -21.26 3.82 -2.53
N LEU A 480 -21.64 3.24 -3.68
CA LEU A 480 -20.88 2.13 -4.27
C LEU A 480 -19.47 2.56 -4.69
N ALA A 481 -19.29 3.84 -5.04
CA ALA A 481 -17.98 4.39 -5.35
C ALA A 481 -17.10 4.47 -4.10
N PHE A 482 -17.67 4.84 -2.94
CA PHE A 482 -16.96 4.76 -1.66
C PHE A 482 -16.58 3.33 -1.30
N SER A 483 -17.48 2.37 -1.52
CA SER A 483 -17.19 0.95 -1.32
C SER A 483 -15.99 0.50 -2.17
N GLY A 484 -15.90 0.95 -3.43
CA GLY A 484 -14.75 0.72 -4.30
C GLY A 484 -13.46 1.38 -3.83
N ALA A 485 -13.52 2.64 -3.39
CA ALA A 485 -12.36 3.33 -2.84
C ALA A 485 -11.81 2.62 -1.60
N SER A 486 -12.70 2.28 -0.66
CA SER A 486 -12.38 1.64 0.60
C SER A 486 -11.82 0.23 0.41
N SER A 487 -12.43 -0.52 -0.51
CA SER A 487 -11.95 -1.82 -1.00
C SER A 487 -10.50 -1.74 -1.50
N LEU A 488 -10.19 -0.79 -2.38
CA LEU A 488 -8.84 -0.60 -2.92
C LEU A 488 -7.86 -0.06 -1.87
N PHE A 489 -8.28 0.85 -1.00
CA PHE A 489 -7.42 1.39 0.04
C PHE A 489 -7.04 0.32 1.07
N ALA A 490 -7.99 -0.44 1.62
CA ALA A 490 -7.69 -1.52 2.54
C ALA A 490 -6.82 -2.61 1.88
N SER A 491 -7.05 -2.88 0.59
CA SER A 491 -6.21 -3.76 -0.22
C SER A 491 -4.76 -3.27 -0.30
N TYR A 492 -4.57 -1.98 -0.56
CA TYR A 492 -3.25 -1.36 -0.58
C TYR A 492 -2.58 -1.44 0.79
N VAL A 493 -3.29 -1.07 1.86
CA VAL A 493 -2.74 -1.11 3.23
C VAL A 493 -2.32 -2.54 3.62
N LEU A 494 -3.16 -3.54 3.34
CA LEU A 494 -2.84 -4.94 3.59
C LEU A 494 -1.55 -5.38 2.87
N GLU A 495 -1.43 -5.06 1.58
CA GLU A 495 -0.33 -5.55 0.76
C GLU A 495 1.00 -4.84 1.02
N GLN A 496 0.96 -3.58 1.45
CA GLN A 496 2.17 -2.80 1.71
C GLN A 496 2.66 -2.96 3.15
N TYR A 497 1.74 -3.18 4.11
CA TYR A 497 2.07 -3.13 5.54
C TYR A 497 1.72 -4.41 6.32
N GLY A 498 1.04 -5.36 5.67
CA GLY A 498 0.69 -6.65 6.25
C GLY A 498 -0.54 -6.62 7.16
N THR A 499 -0.93 -7.80 7.64
CA THR A 499 -2.12 -7.98 8.50
C THR A 499 -1.94 -7.35 9.89
N GLU A 500 -0.70 -7.25 10.39
CA GLU A 500 -0.42 -6.68 11.72
C GLU A 500 -0.96 -5.24 11.86
N LEU A 501 -0.87 -4.42 10.80
CA LEU A 501 -1.46 -3.09 10.83
C LEU A 501 -2.99 -3.13 10.97
N LEU A 502 -3.66 -4.00 10.21
CA LEU A 502 -5.13 -4.14 10.31
C LEU A 502 -5.53 -4.57 11.73
N ASP A 503 -4.72 -5.42 12.34
CA ASP A 503 -4.94 -5.92 13.71
C ASP A 503 -4.84 -4.81 14.74
N ARG A 504 -3.83 -3.95 14.60
CA ARG A 504 -3.64 -2.78 15.44
C ARG A 504 -4.78 -1.78 15.26
N ILE A 505 -5.27 -1.59 14.03
CA ILE A 505 -6.44 -0.75 13.77
C ILE A 505 -7.67 -1.25 14.54
N MET A 506 -7.96 -2.55 14.46
CA MET A 506 -9.13 -3.14 15.14
C MET A 506 -9.02 -3.10 16.67
N ASN A 507 -7.82 -3.31 17.22
CA ASN A 507 -7.58 -3.45 18.67
C ASN A 507 -7.03 -2.17 19.33
N SER A 508 -7.23 -1.01 18.70
CA SER A 508 -6.76 0.27 19.24
C SER A 508 -7.92 1.22 19.54
N SER A 509 -7.80 1.92 20.67
CA SER A 509 -8.67 3.03 21.06
C SER A 509 -8.26 4.37 20.41
N LYS A 510 -7.11 4.42 19.73
CA LYS A 510 -6.68 5.60 18.96
C LYS A 510 -7.47 5.74 17.66
N ASP A 511 -7.41 6.93 17.08
CA ASP A 511 -7.87 7.17 15.72
C ASP A 511 -7.12 6.24 14.74
N PRO A 512 -7.81 5.56 13.81
CA PRO A 512 -7.17 4.72 12.79
C PRO A 512 -6.06 5.43 11.99
N ILE A 513 -6.18 6.72 11.71
CA ILE A 513 -5.12 7.52 11.07
C ILE A 513 -3.86 7.50 11.93
N VAL A 514 -3.99 7.83 13.21
CA VAL A 514 -2.87 7.84 14.16
C VAL A 514 -2.25 6.44 14.29
N VAL A 515 -3.07 5.38 14.28
CA VAL A 515 -2.55 3.99 14.32
C VAL A 515 -1.71 3.68 13.08
N ILE A 516 -2.17 4.10 11.90
CA ILE A 516 -1.45 3.91 10.63
C ILE A 516 -0.15 4.70 10.64
N GLU A 517 -0.16 5.96 11.09
CA GLU A 517 1.03 6.80 11.17
C GLU A 517 2.07 6.24 12.15
N ASP A 518 1.63 5.88 13.36
CA ASP A 518 2.48 5.28 14.40
C ASP A 518 3.14 3.98 13.89
N TYR A 519 2.41 3.15 13.15
CA TYR A 519 2.91 1.86 12.66
C TYR A 519 3.91 2.03 11.51
N THR A 520 3.60 2.93 10.58
CA THR A 520 4.38 3.09 9.34
C THR A 520 5.53 4.09 9.46
N ASN A 521 5.51 4.91 10.52
CA ASN A 521 6.39 6.08 10.68
C ASN A 521 6.30 7.04 9.48
N GLN A 522 5.12 7.17 8.89
CA GLN A 522 4.81 8.08 7.78
C GLN A 522 3.52 8.83 8.08
N GLU A 523 3.44 10.10 7.68
CA GLU A 523 2.17 10.82 7.70
C GLU A 523 1.14 10.10 6.81
N PHE A 524 -0.12 10.10 7.24
CA PHE A 524 -1.22 9.49 6.50
C PHE A 524 -1.38 10.13 5.12
N SER A 525 -1.09 11.43 5.02
CA SER A 525 -1.03 12.20 3.78
C SER A 525 -0.14 11.51 2.72
N LYS A 526 1.01 10.96 3.14
CA LYS A 526 1.96 10.26 2.27
C LYS A 526 1.44 8.89 1.84
N ILE A 527 0.82 8.15 2.76
CA ILE A 527 0.25 6.83 2.48
C ILE A 527 -0.92 6.96 1.51
N TYR A 528 -1.80 7.92 1.74
CA TYR A 528 -2.89 8.29 0.86
C TYR A 528 -2.38 8.67 -0.54
N MET A 529 -1.32 9.48 -0.61
CA MET A 529 -0.68 9.84 -1.88
C MET A 529 -0.08 8.64 -2.62
N ASN A 530 0.53 7.70 -1.89
CA ASN A 530 1.03 6.48 -2.52
C ASN A 530 -0.12 5.62 -3.06
N TRP A 531 -1.22 5.46 -2.31
CA TRP A 531 -2.41 4.74 -2.77
C TRP A 531 -3.06 5.37 -4.01
N MET A 532 -3.27 6.69 -4.03
CA MET A 532 -3.80 7.36 -5.24
C MET A 532 -2.83 7.27 -6.42
N THR A 533 -1.52 7.18 -6.17
CA THR A 533 -0.53 6.90 -7.21
C THR A 533 -0.72 5.48 -7.74
N THR A 534 -0.81 4.48 -6.85
CA THR A 534 -1.07 3.08 -7.21
C THR A 534 -2.28 2.94 -8.11
N ASN A 535 -3.40 3.58 -7.77
CA ASN A 535 -4.64 3.51 -8.54
C ASN A 535 -4.49 3.86 -10.02
N ILE A 536 -3.47 4.64 -10.39
CA ILE A 536 -3.21 5.00 -11.78
C ILE A 536 -1.97 4.33 -12.38
N THR A 537 -0.97 4.01 -11.56
CA THR A 537 0.30 3.43 -12.03
C THR A 537 0.29 1.93 -12.14
N ASP A 538 -0.65 1.25 -11.49
CA ASP A 538 -0.74 -0.20 -11.50
C ASP A 538 -0.84 -0.78 -12.92
N THR A 539 -1.48 -0.04 -13.83
CA THR A 539 -1.62 -0.41 -15.25
C THR A 539 -0.55 0.20 -16.16
N ILE A 540 0.49 0.83 -15.61
CA ILE A 540 1.57 1.51 -16.36
C ILE A 540 2.84 0.66 -16.26
N ASN A 541 3.12 -0.12 -17.30
CA ASN A 541 4.29 -1.02 -17.36
C ASN A 541 5.63 -0.28 -17.18
N GLU A 542 5.67 0.98 -17.61
CA GLU A 542 6.83 1.88 -17.49
C GLU A 542 7.14 2.26 -16.04
N ILE A 543 6.25 1.95 -15.10
CA ILE A 543 6.39 2.22 -13.67
C ILE A 543 6.41 0.87 -12.96
N ASP A 544 7.60 0.40 -12.61
CA ASP A 544 7.77 -0.87 -11.91
C ASP A 544 8.24 -0.64 -10.47
N ASN A 545 7.34 -0.11 -9.65
CA ASN A 545 7.60 0.18 -8.23
C ASN A 545 6.57 -0.53 -7.36
N LYS A 546 7.04 -1.40 -6.45
CA LYS A 546 6.18 -2.15 -5.52
C LYS A 546 5.34 -1.25 -4.62
N LEU A 547 5.81 -0.04 -4.32
CA LEU A 547 5.07 0.95 -3.53
C LEU A 547 3.82 1.48 -4.26
N TYR A 548 3.83 1.42 -5.59
CA TYR A 548 2.79 1.99 -6.46
C TYR A 548 2.09 0.92 -7.30
N LYS A 549 2.01 -0.31 -6.76
CA LYS A 549 1.32 -1.45 -7.37
C LYS A 549 0.52 -2.21 -6.33
N TYR A 550 -0.51 -2.89 -6.81
CA TYR A 550 -1.13 -4.00 -6.08
C TYR A 550 -0.30 -5.26 -6.33
N ASN A 551 0.06 -5.97 -5.26
CA ASN A 551 0.97 -7.11 -5.33
C ASN A 551 0.28 -8.42 -5.70
N SER A 552 -1.04 -8.53 -5.52
CA SER A 552 -1.75 -9.80 -5.73
C SER A 552 -2.87 -9.74 -6.77
N PHE A 553 -3.07 -8.60 -7.42
CA PHE A 553 -3.94 -8.44 -8.57
C PHE A 553 -3.47 -7.23 -9.39
N GLU A 554 -3.88 -7.16 -10.65
CA GLU A 554 -3.71 -5.97 -11.48
C GLU A 554 -5.06 -5.29 -11.73
N LEU A 555 -5.08 -3.96 -11.61
CA LEU A 555 -6.22 -3.16 -12.04
C LEU A 555 -6.43 -3.34 -13.54
N GLN A 556 -7.67 -3.63 -13.92
CA GLN A 556 -7.99 -3.89 -15.33
C GLN A 556 -8.10 -2.62 -16.18
N ARG A 557 -8.06 -1.44 -15.55
CA ARG A 557 -8.10 -0.13 -16.23
C ARG A 557 -7.69 1.00 -15.28
N MET A 558 -7.25 2.09 -15.88
CA MET A 558 -7.04 3.36 -15.17
C MET A 558 -8.37 3.98 -14.69
N PRO A 559 -8.30 4.86 -13.68
CA PRO A 559 -9.38 5.78 -13.35
C PRO A 559 -9.79 6.63 -14.54
N LYS A 560 -11.06 7.02 -14.57
CA LYS A 560 -11.60 7.95 -15.56
C LYS A 560 -10.98 9.33 -15.36
N PHE A 561 -10.36 9.84 -16.42
CA PHE A 561 -9.79 11.19 -16.40
C PHE A 561 -10.88 12.27 -16.32
N ALA A 562 -10.71 13.21 -15.39
CA ALA A 562 -11.56 14.37 -15.19
C ALA A 562 -11.25 15.47 -16.21
N LYS A 563 -12.29 16.25 -16.57
CA LYS A 563 -12.16 17.43 -17.43
C LYS A 563 -11.74 18.64 -16.58
N GLN A 564 -10.46 18.76 -16.24
CA GLN A 564 -9.71 19.90 -15.65
C GLN A 564 -10.30 20.74 -14.49
N LYS A 565 -11.58 20.67 -14.16
CA LYS A 565 -12.22 21.39 -13.06
C LYS A 565 -12.14 20.53 -11.81
N ILE A 566 -11.38 21.01 -10.84
CA ILE A 566 -11.22 20.40 -9.52
C ILE A 566 -12.29 21.00 -8.61
N ASN A 567 -13.05 20.16 -7.91
CA ASN A 567 -13.80 20.57 -6.73
C ASN A 567 -13.18 19.88 -5.50
N GLN A 568 -13.62 20.23 -4.29
CA GLN A 568 -12.95 19.80 -3.05
C GLN A 568 -13.05 18.28 -2.75
N LYS A 569 -13.91 17.51 -3.43
CA LYS A 569 -14.13 16.10 -3.09
C LYS A 569 -13.30 15.13 -3.96
N GLY A 570 -12.63 14.20 -3.30
CA GLY A 570 -11.97 13.03 -3.89
C GLY A 570 -10.76 13.30 -4.80
N ILE A 571 -10.43 12.31 -5.62
CA ILE A 571 -9.20 12.30 -6.43
C ILE A 571 -9.50 12.61 -7.89
N TYR A 572 -8.78 13.59 -8.42
CA TYR A 572 -8.84 14.03 -9.80
C TYR A 572 -7.67 13.50 -10.59
N TYR A 573 -7.94 12.57 -11.50
CA TYR A 573 -6.96 12.14 -12.48
C TYR A 573 -7.11 13.00 -13.74
N ILE A 574 -6.04 13.64 -14.20
CA ILE A 574 -6.05 14.50 -15.39
C ILE A 574 -4.93 14.07 -16.32
N LYS A 575 -5.24 13.92 -17.61
CA LYS A 575 -4.24 13.64 -18.65
C LYS A 575 -3.96 14.93 -19.43
N LEU A 576 -2.69 15.28 -19.54
CA LEU A 576 -2.20 16.46 -20.25
C LEU A 576 -1.19 16.04 -21.33
N ASP A 577 -1.25 16.72 -22.46
CA ASP A 577 -0.24 16.66 -23.51
C ASP A 577 0.58 17.96 -23.58
N SER A 578 1.55 18.00 -24.50
CA SER A 578 2.41 19.18 -24.74
C SER A 578 1.66 20.48 -25.07
N ASN A 579 0.39 20.40 -25.50
CA ASN A 579 -0.43 21.55 -25.89
C ASN A 579 -1.43 21.93 -24.79
N SER A 580 -1.52 21.14 -23.73
CA SER A 580 -2.47 21.32 -22.66
C SER A 580 -1.98 22.36 -21.66
N SER A 581 -2.81 23.35 -21.35
CA SER A 581 -2.61 24.20 -20.18
C SER A 581 -3.52 23.72 -19.05
N LEU A 582 -2.96 23.59 -17.85
CA LEU A 582 -3.75 23.28 -16.66
C LEU A 582 -4.08 24.58 -15.94
N ASN A 583 -5.36 24.94 -15.90
CA ASN A 583 -5.85 26.04 -15.08
C ASN A 583 -6.31 25.48 -13.72
N LEU A 584 -5.37 25.33 -12.79
CA LEU A 584 -5.69 25.01 -11.40
C LEU A 584 -6.19 26.28 -10.72
N ASP A 585 -7.50 26.36 -10.51
CA ASP A 585 -8.06 27.33 -9.59
C ASP A 585 -7.86 26.82 -8.16
N LEU A 586 -6.85 27.36 -7.50
CA LEU A 586 -6.48 27.04 -6.12
C LEU A 586 -6.89 28.17 -5.16
N SER A 587 -7.78 29.07 -5.60
CA SER A 587 -8.30 30.15 -4.75
C SER A 587 -9.14 29.63 -3.58
N THR A 588 -9.58 28.38 -3.63
CA THR A 588 -10.36 27.70 -2.60
C THR A 588 -9.52 26.83 -1.65
N ILE A 589 -8.19 26.76 -1.83
CA ILE A 589 -7.32 26.20 -0.79
C ILE A 589 -7.31 27.25 0.33
N ASP A 590 -8.02 26.97 1.42
CA ASP A 590 -7.94 27.81 2.61
C ASP A 590 -6.54 27.72 3.27
N GLU A 591 -6.27 28.53 4.28
CA GLU A 591 -4.96 28.54 4.95
C GLU A 591 -4.64 27.23 5.73
N SER A 592 -5.59 26.31 5.87
CA SER A 592 -5.46 25.02 6.57
C SER A 592 -5.35 23.79 5.65
N GLY A 593 -5.80 23.87 4.39
CA GLY A 593 -5.87 22.74 3.48
C GLY A 593 -4.54 22.45 2.78
N LYS A 594 -4.02 21.22 2.89
CA LYS A 594 -2.89 20.74 2.09
C LYS A 594 -3.40 20.11 0.78
N LEU A 595 -2.79 20.41 -0.36
CA LEU A 595 -3.09 19.76 -1.63
C LEU A 595 -1.98 18.75 -1.99
N GLY A 596 -2.37 17.50 -2.21
CA GLY A 596 -1.50 16.44 -2.71
C GLY A 596 -1.54 16.37 -4.24
N ILE A 597 -0.37 16.38 -4.88
CA ILE A 597 -0.23 16.30 -6.34
C ILE A 597 0.76 15.21 -6.72
N VAL A 598 0.30 14.25 -7.51
CA VAL A 598 1.13 13.25 -8.17
C VAL A 598 1.28 13.64 -9.63
N LEU A 599 2.53 13.64 -10.12
CA LEU A 599 2.89 13.87 -11.50
C LEU A 599 3.54 12.61 -12.05
N ILE A 600 2.97 12.05 -13.10
CA ILE A 600 3.45 10.87 -13.78
C ILE A 600 3.77 11.25 -15.22
N LYS A 601 5.06 11.36 -15.53
CA LYS A 601 5.53 11.71 -16.86
C LYS A 601 5.96 10.44 -17.59
N LYS A 602 5.34 10.15 -18.74
CA LYS A 602 5.67 8.98 -19.55
C LYS A 602 5.66 9.30 -21.04
N LYS A 603 6.16 8.37 -21.86
CA LYS A 603 5.98 8.46 -23.32
C LYS A 603 4.53 8.20 -23.70
N LYS A 604 4.05 8.88 -24.75
CA LYS A 604 2.71 8.66 -25.31
C LYS A 604 2.50 7.23 -25.80
#